data_AF-A0A942QY69-F1
#
_entry.id   AF-A0A942QY69-F1
#
_cell.length_a   1.000
_cell.length_b   1.000
_cell.length_c   1.000
_cell.angle_alpha   90.00
_cell.angle_beta   90.00
_cell.angle_gamma   90.00
#
_symmetry.space_group_name_H-M   'P 1'
#
loop_
_entity.id
_entity.type
_entity.pdbx_description
1 polymer ?
#
loop_
_entity_poly.entity_id
_entity_poly.type
_entity_poly.pdbx_seq_one_letter_code
_entity_poly.pdbx_strand_id
1 'polypeptide(L)'
;MKIKANQYTKYILFLIVGLFLGWLFFSSSGGDAAKGNKTEKKEAEVWTCSMHPQIKVDKFGKCPLCGMDLIPLSTSGSGSGIDPDEIHFTKEAAMLSNVMTT
;
A
#
# COMPACT_ATOMS: atom_id res chain seq x y z
N MET A 1 36.75 -29.19 -17.52
CA MET A 1 35.58 -28.28 -17.42
C MET A 1 34.50 -28.73 -16.40
N LYS A 2 34.78 -29.63 -15.43
CA LYS A 2 33.82 -30.05 -14.39
C LYS A 2 34.06 -29.42 -13.01
N ILE A 3 35.24 -28.81 -12.81
CA ILE A 3 35.67 -28.22 -11.54
C ILE A 3 34.83 -26.98 -11.19
N LYS A 4 34.56 -26.10 -12.17
CA LYS A 4 33.71 -24.92 -11.97
C LYS A 4 32.27 -25.30 -11.61
N ALA A 5 31.68 -26.30 -12.29
CA ALA A 5 30.31 -26.75 -12.01
C ALA A 5 30.14 -27.25 -10.56
N ASN A 6 31.07 -28.07 -10.07
CA ASN A 6 31.03 -28.59 -8.70
C ASN A 6 31.31 -27.49 -7.64
N GLN A 7 32.11 -26.49 -8.01
CA GLN A 7 32.33 -25.31 -7.17
C GLN A 7 31.05 -24.45 -7.08
N TYR A 8 30.31 -24.24 -8.17
CA TYR A 8 29.01 -23.58 -8.13
C TYR A 8 27.96 -24.39 -7.37
N THR A 9 27.94 -25.72 -7.51
CA THR A 9 27.04 -26.59 -6.74
C THR A 9 27.26 -26.41 -5.24
N LYS A 10 28.51 -26.28 -4.77
CA LYS A 10 28.82 -26.00 -3.37
C LYS A 10 28.33 -24.62 -2.92
N TYR A 11 28.51 -23.58 -3.73
CA TYR A 11 28.03 -22.24 -3.39
C TYR A 11 26.50 -22.15 -3.36
N ILE A 12 25.81 -22.79 -4.30
CA ILE A 12 24.34 -22.86 -4.33
C ILE A 12 23.83 -23.61 -3.09
N LEU A 13 24.47 -24.73 -2.72
CA LEU A 13 24.17 -25.46 -1.49
C LEU A 13 24.34 -24.55 -0.26
N PHE A 14 25.46 -23.80 -0.19
CA PHE A 14 25.74 -22.90 0.93
C PHE A 14 24.74 -21.72 1.00
N LEU A 15 24.32 -21.17 -0.14
CA LEU A 15 23.32 -20.11 -0.24
C LEU A 15 21.95 -20.63 0.23
N ILE A 16 21.51 -21.79 -0.27
CA ILE A 16 20.22 -22.39 0.10
C ILE A 16 20.20 -22.74 1.59
N VAL A 17 21.29 -23.33 2.11
CA VAL A 17 21.42 -23.64 3.54
C VAL A 17 21.39 -22.36 4.39
N GLY A 18 22.08 -21.30 3.96
CA GLY A 18 22.04 -20.00 4.65
C GLY A 18 20.66 -19.34 4.63
N LEU A 19 19.97 -19.40 3.49
CA LEU A 19 18.59 -18.90 3.35
C LEU A 19 17.62 -19.70 4.23
N PHE A 20 17.78 -21.02 4.28
CA PHE A 20 16.94 -21.92 5.06
C PHE A 20 17.19 -21.78 6.57
N LEU A 21 18.46 -21.68 6.99
CA LEU A 21 18.82 -21.40 8.39
C LEU A 21 18.37 -20.01 8.82
N GLY A 22 18.54 -19.00 7.96
CA GLY A 22 18.06 -17.64 8.20
C GLY A 22 16.54 -17.60 8.32
N TRP A 23 15.81 -18.27 7.43
CA TRP A 23 14.37 -18.42 7.54
C TRP A 23 13.98 -19.16 8.81
N LEU A 24 14.63 -20.28 9.16
CA LEU A 24 14.26 -21.07 10.35
C LEU A 24 14.51 -20.30 11.66
N PHE A 25 15.64 -19.60 11.79
CA PHE A 25 15.99 -18.83 12.99
C PHE A 25 15.21 -17.50 13.08
N PHE A 26 14.97 -16.80 11.96
CA PHE A 26 14.18 -15.56 11.94
C PHE A 26 12.66 -15.83 11.92
N SER A 27 12.22 -17.02 11.49
CA SER A 27 10.82 -17.48 11.56
C SER A 27 10.38 -17.77 12.99
N SER A 28 11.31 -17.97 13.94
CA SER A 28 10.95 -17.99 15.36
C SER A 28 10.68 -16.59 15.94
N SER A 29 10.89 -15.53 15.15
CA SER A 29 10.45 -14.15 15.44
C SER A 29 9.57 -13.63 14.29
N GLY A 30 8.42 -14.30 14.08
CA GLY A 30 7.23 -13.72 13.44
C GLY A 30 7.36 -13.37 11.94
N GLY A 31 6.93 -14.29 11.09
CA GLY A 31 6.88 -14.06 9.64
C GLY A 31 5.78 -14.87 8.95
N ASP A 32 4.54 -14.76 9.43
CA ASP A 32 3.35 -15.27 8.75
C ASP A 32 3.09 -14.44 7.48
N ALA A 33 3.59 -14.92 6.35
CA ALA A 33 3.05 -14.54 5.06
C ALA A 33 1.68 -15.21 4.89
N ALA A 34 0.64 -14.37 4.84
CA ALA A 34 -0.73 -14.69 4.44
C ALA A 34 -1.67 -15.33 5.50
N LYS A 35 -2.04 -14.54 6.51
CA LYS A 35 -3.45 -14.21 6.76
C LYS A 35 -3.54 -12.79 7.29
N GLY A 36 -4.05 -11.88 6.47
CA GLY A 36 -4.41 -10.52 6.87
C GLY A 36 -5.51 -10.56 7.93
N ASN A 37 -5.10 -10.72 9.18
CA ASN A 37 -5.91 -10.35 10.31
C ASN A 37 -6.05 -8.84 10.25
N LYS A 38 -7.27 -8.37 10.01
CA LYS A 38 -7.68 -7.01 10.34
C LYS A 38 -7.55 -6.88 11.86
N THR A 39 -6.35 -6.61 12.33
CA THR A 39 -6.15 -6.07 13.66
C THR A 39 -6.89 -4.74 13.63
N GLU A 40 -7.99 -4.66 14.38
CA GLU A 40 -8.65 -3.41 14.73
C GLU A 40 -7.62 -2.51 15.40
N LYS A 41 -6.84 -1.81 14.58
CA LYS A 41 -6.23 -0.56 15.01
C LYS A 41 -7.43 0.38 15.09
N LYS A 42 -8.02 0.47 16.28
CA LYS A 42 -8.89 1.58 16.66
C LYS A 42 -8.03 2.84 16.77
N GLU A 43 -7.41 3.18 15.65
CA GLU A 43 -6.82 4.48 15.42
C GLU A 43 -8.02 5.42 15.41
N ALA A 44 -7.96 6.46 16.23
CA ALA A 44 -9.04 7.44 16.30
C ALA A 44 -9.29 7.97 14.89
N GLU A 45 -10.35 7.45 14.26
CA GLU A 45 -10.68 7.77 12.88
C GLU A 45 -11.22 9.20 12.90
N VAL A 46 -10.33 10.14 12.59
CA VAL A 46 -10.71 11.54 12.44
C VAL A 46 -11.45 11.64 11.12
N TRP A 47 -12.65 12.18 11.13
CA TRP A 47 -13.48 12.39 9.95
C TRP A 47 -13.39 13.86 9.52
N THR A 48 -13.32 14.09 8.21
CA THR A 48 -13.21 15.41 7.60
C THR A 48 -14.21 15.60 6.45
N CYS A 49 -14.53 16.83 6.10
CA CYS A 49 -15.37 17.15 4.94
C CYS A 49 -14.48 17.60 3.78
N SER A 50 -14.61 16.99 2.59
CA SER A 50 -13.81 17.33 1.41
C SER A 50 -13.95 18.80 0.96
N MET A 51 -15.10 19.42 1.22
CA MET A 51 -15.29 20.85 0.95
C MET A 51 -14.85 21.76 2.10
N HIS A 52 -14.80 21.24 3.33
CA HIS A 52 -14.49 22.00 4.54
C HIS A 52 -13.42 21.28 5.37
N PRO A 53 -12.17 21.23 4.90
CA PRO A 53 -11.10 20.43 5.53
C PRO A 53 -10.70 20.94 6.93
N GLN A 54 -11.18 22.12 7.33
CA GLN A 54 -11.01 22.67 8.66
C GLN A 54 -11.85 21.93 9.72
N ILE A 55 -12.89 21.20 9.31
CA ILE A 55 -13.74 20.42 10.21
C ILE A 55 -13.15 19.03 10.38
N LYS A 56 -12.65 18.75 11.59
CA LYS A 56 -12.14 17.45 12.01
C LYS A 56 -13.00 16.98 13.17
N VAL A 57 -13.69 15.85 13.01
CA VAL A 57 -14.58 15.31 14.04
C VAL A 57 -14.31 13.84 14.26
N ASP A 58 -14.44 13.35 15.48
CA ASP A 58 -14.08 11.97 15.84
C ASP A 58 -15.20 10.95 15.53
N LYS A 59 -16.24 11.38 14.80
CA LYS A 59 -17.42 10.57 14.51
C LYS A 59 -17.85 10.68 13.05
N PHE A 60 -18.30 9.55 12.51
CA PHE A 60 -19.04 9.51 11.26
C PHE A 60 -20.33 10.35 11.36
N GLY A 61 -20.69 11.01 10.26
CA GLY A 61 -21.93 11.77 10.17
C GLY A 61 -21.91 12.79 9.06
N LYS A 62 -22.80 13.79 9.17
CA LYS A 62 -22.93 14.88 8.20
C LYS A 62 -22.13 16.09 8.64
N CYS A 63 -21.50 16.74 7.67
CA CYS A 63 -20.82 18.02 7.87
C CYS A 63 -21.84 19.09 8.30
N PRO A 64 -21.61 19.82 9.40
CA PRO A 64 -22.55 20.85 9.88
C PRO A 64 -22.61 22.10 8.99
N LEU A 65 -21.67 22.27 8.05
CA LEU A 65 -21.66 23.41 7.12
C LEU A 65 -22.43 23.13 5.83
N CYS A 66 -22.30 21.94 5.25
CA CYS A 66 -22.88 21.61 3.95
C CYS A 66 -23.80 20.40 3.93
N GLY A 67 -23.92 19.65 5.04
CA GLY A 67 -24.80 18.50 5.15
C GLY A 67 -24.35 17.26 4.38
N MET A 68 -23.20 17.30 3.70
CA MET A 68 -22.62 16.13 3.03
C MET A 68 -21.94 15.19 4.03
N ASP A 69 -21.80 13.92 3.64
CA ASP A 69 -21.19 12.90 4.49
C ASP A 69 -19.70 13.15 4.68
N LEU A 70 -19.24 12.95 5.91
CA LEU A 70 -17.84 13.07 6.26
C LEU A 70 -17.07 11.84 5.78
N ILE A 71 -15.82 12.06 5.40
CA ILE A 71 -14.89 11.02 4.96
C ILE A 71 -13.79 10.80 6.00
N PRO A 72 -13.30 9.58 6.17
CA PRO A 72 -12.24 9.30 7.12
C PRO A 72 -10.91 9.89 6.64
N LEU A 73 -10.23 10.61 7.52
CA LEU A 73 -8.90 11.17 7.31
C LEU A 73 -7.82 10.07 7.37
N SER A 74 -8.11 8.96 8.05
CA SER A 74 -7.21 7.83 8.25
C SER A 74 -7.78 6.54 7.65
N THR A 75 -7.97 6.52 6.34
CA THR A 75 -7.84 5.25 5.61
C THR A 75 -7.29 5.53 4.22
N SER A 76 -6.02 5.16 4.08
CA SER A 76 -5.51 4.41 2.94
C SER A 76 -6.61 3.90 2.01
N GLY A 77 -6.51 4.28 0.75
CA GLY A 77 -7.33 3.75 -0.33
C GLY A 77 -7.27 2.23 -0.33
N SER A 78 -8.37 1.60 0.07
CA SER A 78 -8.62 0.19 -0.16
C SER A 78 -9.47 0.09 -1.41
N GLY A 79 -8.81 -0.18 -2.54
CA GLY A 79 -9.45 -0.32 -3.83
C GLY A 79 -8.46 -0.52 -4.96
N SER A 80 -7.75 -1.66 -4.95
CA SER A 80 -6.88 -2.15 -6.03
C SER A 80 -5.54 -1.41 -6.18
N GLY A 81 -4.48 -2.15 -6.51
CA GLY A 81 -3.15 -1.60 -6.73
C GLY A 81 -3.13 -0.57 -7.85
N ILE A 82 -3.28 0.70 -7.47
CA ILE A 82 -2.99 1.85 -8.30
C ILE A 82 -1.73 2.43 -7.68
N ASP A 83 -0.61 2.28 -8.38
CA ASP A 83 0.62 2.98 -8.05
C ASP A 83 0.30 4.49 -7.94
N PRO A 84 0.56 5.15 -6.80
CA PRO A 84 0.21 6.56 -6.61
C PRO A 84 0.97 7.50 -7.57
N ASP A 85 1.99 6.97 -8.25
CA ASP A 85 2.78 7.66 -9.26
C ASP A 85 2.32 7.38 -10.70
N GLU A 86 1.35 6.48 -10.92
CA GLU A 86 0.89 6.12 -12.27
C GLU A 86 -0.37 6.90 -12.66
N ILE A 87 -0.16 8.07 -13.27
CA ILE A 87 -1.26 8.85 -13.86
C ILE A 87 -1.61 8.26 -15.24
N HIS A 88 -2.65 7.44 -15.27
CA HIS A 88 -3.22 6.90 -16.52
C HIS A 88 -4.06 7.98 -17.22
N PHE A 89 -3.51 8.58 -18.26
CA PHE A 89 -4.31 9.40 -19.18
C PHE A 89 -4.93 8.50 -20.24
N THR A 90 -6.27 8.56 -20.36
CA THR A 90 -6.93 7.91 -21.49
C THR A 90 -6.56 8.63 -22.79
N LYS A 91 -6.60 7.93 -23.92
CA LYS A 91 -6.27 8.52 -25.23
C LYS A 91 -7.15 9.73 -25.54
N GLU A 92 -8.39 9.69 -25.06
CA GLU A 92 -9.38 10.75 -25.16
C GLU A 92 -9.00 11.96 -24.28
N ALA A 93 -8.52 11.73 -23.05
CA ALA A 93 -8.05 12.80 -22.16
C ALA A 93 -6.83 13.55 -22.73
N ALA A 94 -5.93 12.84 -23.42
CA ALA A 94 -4.78 13.45 -24.12
C ALA A 94 -5.21 14.28 -25.34
N MET A 95 -6.27 13.89 -26.05
CA MET A 95 -6.84 14.72 -27.13
C MET A 95 -7.53 15.98 -26.58
N LEU A 96 -8.11 15.90 -25.39
CA LEU A 96 -8.81 17.00 -24.72
C LEU A 96 -7.88 17.94 -23.93
N SER A 97 -6.58 17.64 -23.82
CA SER A 97 -5.64 18.46 -23.05
C SER A 97 -5.24 19.77 -23.76
N ASN A 98 -5.64 19.96 -25.01
CA ASN A 98 -5.18 21.07 -25.85
C ASN A 98 -6.00 22.36 -25.61
N VAL A 99 -6.12 22.80 -24.35
CA VAL A 99 -6.72 24.09 -23.99
C VAL A 99 -5.66 25.18 -24.02
N MET A 100 -5.72 26.03 -25.05
CA MET A 100 -4.93 27.26 -25.13
C MET A 100 -5.67 28.34 -24.33
N THR A 101 -5.29 28.58 -23.08
CA THR A 101 -5.73 29.78 -22.35
C THR A 101 -4.79 30.94 -22.69
N THR A 102 -5.35 32.04 -23.22
CA THR A 102 -4.61 33.28 -23.53
C THR A 102 -4.33 34.12 -22.29
#